data_AF-A0A819KTX4-F1
#
_entry.id   AF-A0A819KTX4-F1
#
_cell.length_a   1.000
_cell.length_b   1.000
_cell.length_c   1.000
_cell.angle_alpha   90.00
_cell.angle_beta   90.00
_cell.angle_gamma   90.00
#
_symmetry.space_group_name_H-M   'P 1'
#
loop_
_entity.id
_entity.type
_entity.pdbx_description
1 polymer ?
#
loop_
_entity_poly.entity_id
_entity_poly.type
_entity_poly.pdbx_seq_one_letter_code
_entity_poly.pdbx_strand_id
1 'polypeptide(L)'
;MVPRTPWHDEALVVFGEVARDAARHFIQWWNIHKVFSFSNRLFILPKTYDDKEELTVHNWKEFLEDHPCQINGQCVRSIGPWSASTKTTETSILNAYIQMIDGAEHFIFIENEFFVTVANDSFIQNPVSETLYQRIVRAHRLGEKFRIYIVLPLLPGSDNVNIVQASLYFIMRSIAKGDNSLFKRLEIAGIQPNDYISFFGLRQYDILMGRLVTETIFVHSKLMIVDDQMAICGSANINDRSLLGERDSELCVVINDIEEEQCLFNGRSVRVGKFFSSWRRRLFSMILGTMRHNENDIDVSDPVSDQFYNYFREVAHKNTLIYEEIFGVLPTNCVRRFDQMYNYTDKPKLKDTDPNQAHEKLKNTQGLVVDYPVYFLDEESYLPSLRTREGISY
;
A
#
# COMPACT_ATOMS: atom_id res chain seq x y z
N MET A 1 18.29 -4.79 -23.60
CA MET A 1 17.30 -3.69 -23.59
C MET A 1 16.41 -3.89 -22.39
N VAL A 2 16.12 -2.85 -21.64
CA VAL A 2 15.49 -2.96 -20.33
C VAL A 2 14.31 -1.98 -20.30
N PRO A 3 13.05 -2.45 -20.09
CA PRO A 3 11.93 -1.55 -19.89
C PRO A 3 12.13 -0.74 -18.59
N ARG A 4 11.54 0.46 -18.51
CA ARG A 4 11.51 1.17 -17.23
C ARG A 4 10.57 0.44 -16.27
N THR A 5 10.86 0.48 -14.97
CA THR A 5 9.88 0.13 -13.93
C THR A 5 8.95 1.32 -13.72
N PRO A 6 7.63 1.20 -14.01
CA PRO A 6 6.66 2.24 -13.70
C PRO A 6 6.57 2.47 -12.18
N TRP A 7 6.33 3.72 -11.79
CA TRP A 7 6.18 4.13 -10.40
C TRP A 7 4.73 4.48 -10.12
N HIS A 8 4.12 3.80 -9.15
CA HIS A 8 2.74 4.04 -8.70
C HIS A 8 2.79 4.56 -7.27
N ASP A 9 2.23 5.74 -7.05
CA ASP A 9 2.36 6.45 -5.78
C ASP A 9 1.18 7.41 -5.60
N GLU A 10 0.88 7.73 -4.35
CA GLU A 10 -0.27 8.52 -3.96
C GLU A 10 0.19 9.71 -3.11
N ALA A 11 -0.30 10.90 -3.44
CA ALA A 11 0.06 12.13 -2.75
C ALA A 11 -1.17 13.03 -2.57
N LEU A 12 -1.09 13.90 -1.58
CA LEU A 12 -2.14 14.87 -1.28
C LEU A 12 -1.58 16.28 -1.19
N VAL A 13 -2.39 17.23 -1.66
CA VAL A 13 -2.20 18.65 -1.39
C VAL A 13 -3.25 19.09 -0.38
N VAL A 14 -2.79 19.76 0.68
CA VAL A 14 -3.65 20.31 1.74
C VAL A 14 -3.46 21.81 1.83
N PHE A 15 -4.52 22.53 2.19
CA PHE A 15 -4.52 23.98 2.34
C PHE A 15 -4.95 24.36 3.77
N GLY A 16 -4.79 25.64 4.13
CA GLY A 16 -5.24 26.16 5.42
C GLY A 16 -4.44 25.66 6.61
N GLU A 17 -5.12 25.32 7.70
CA GLU A 17 -4.51 25.00 8.99
C GLU A 17 -3.64 23.73 8.94
N VAL A 18 -4.08 22.70 8.22
CA VAL A 18 -3.32 21.46 8.04
C VAL A 18 -1.97 21.72 7.35
N ALA A 19 -1.96 22.61 6.35
CA ALA A 19 -0.71 23.02 5.70
C ALA A 19 0.22 23.78 6.66
N ARG A 20 -0.33 24.56 7.60
CA ARG A 20 0.45 25.23 8.65
C ARG A 20 1.05 24.21 9.64
N ASP A 21 0.33 23.14 9.95
CA ASP A 21 0.84 22.06 10.80
C ASP A 21 2.02 21.33 10.14
N ALA A 22 1.90 21.00 8.86
CA ALA A 22 3.02 20.47 8.07
C ALA A 22 4.21 21.45 8.03
N ALA A 23 3.94 22.75 7.86
CA ALA A 23 4.99 23.78 7.90
C ALA A 23 5.67 23.86 9.29
N ARG A 24 4.93 23.69 10.39
CA ARG A 24 5.51 23.64 11.74
C ARG A 24 6.48 22.46 11.90
N HIS A 25 6.14 21.30 11.35
CA HIS A 25 7.06 20.16 11.31
C HIS A 25 8.37 20.53 10.58
N PHE A 26 8.27 21.12 9.39
CA PHE A 26 9.44 21.58 8.64
C PHE A 26 10.27 22.61 9.40
N ILE A 27 9.62 23.62 9.99
CA ILE A 27 10.28 24.70 10.73
C ILE A 27 11.03 24.17 11.95
N GLN A 28 10.42 23.25 12.69
CA GLN A 28 11.08 22.55 13.80
C GLN A 28 12.37 21.90 13.31
N TRP A 29 12.29 21.11 12.24
CA TRP A 29 13.43 20.39 11.70
C TRP A 29 14.53 21.32 11.16
N TRP A 30 14.15 22.36 10.42
CA TRP A 30 15.07 23.36 9.87
C TRP A 30 15.85 24.07 10.97
N ASN A 31 15.16 24.54 12.01
CA ASN A 31 15.78 25.28 13.10
C ASN A 31 16.71 24.38 13.93
N ILE A 32 16.33 23.11 14.14
CA ILE A 32 17.18 22.10 14.79
C ILE A 32 18.45 21.86 13.97
N HIS A 33 18.30 21.55 12.68
CA HIS A 33 19.45 21.28 11.81
C HIS A 33 20.37 22.50 11.73
N LYS A 34 19.83 23.72 11.66
CA LYS A 34 20.61 24.96 11.70
C LYS A 34 21.50 25.04 12.94
N VAL A 35 20.96 24.72 14.13
CA VAL A 35 21.71 24.71 15.39
C VAL A 35 22.81 23.65 15.37
N PHE A 36 22.50 22.41 14.99
CA PHE A 36 23.47 21.31 14.99
C PHE A 36 24.56 21.41 13.91
N SER A 37 24.24 22.02 12.76
CA SER A 37 25.19 22.21 11.65
C SER A 37 25.96 23.54 11.72
N PHE A 38 25.76 24.36 12.77
CA PHE A 38 26.33 25.71 12.90
C PHE A 38 26.11 26.57 11.64
N SER A 39 24.96 26.40 10.99
CA SER A 39 24.69 27.03 9.70
C SER A 39 24.35 28.52 9.84
N ASN A 40 24.84 29.35 8.91
CA ASN A 40 24.49 30.77 8.80
C ASN A 40 23.11 31.04 8.18
N ARG A 41 22.33 30.00 7.85
CA ARG A 41 20.95 30.13 7.33
C ARG A 41 20.04 30.89 8.31
N LEU A 42 18.94 31.48 7.85
CA LEU A 42 18.01 32.16 8.77
C LEU A 42 17.21 31.15 9.60
N PHE A 43 16.84 31.52 10.83
CA PHE A 43 15.78 30.82 11.55
C PHE A 43 14.44 31.12 10.87
N ILE A 44 13.57 30.12 10.79
CA ILE A 44 12.22 30.28 10.22
C ILE A 44 11.22 30.26 11.39
N LEU A 45 10.19 31.09 11.30
CA LEU A 45 9.14 31.19 12.32
C LEU A 45 7.80 30.73 11.73
N PRO A 46 6.96 30.04 12.53
CA PRO A 46 5.64 29.64 12.07
C PRO A 46 4.73 30.86 11.90
N LYS A 47 3.92 30.86 10.85
CA LYS A 47 2.80 31.82 10.75
C LYS A 47 1.77 31.54 11.85
N THR A 48 1.09 32.59 12.33
CA THR A 48 0.02 32.47 13.31
C THR A 48 -1.24 31.86 12.67
N TYR A 49 -2.11 31.26 13.49
CA TYR A 49 -3.41 30.77 13.00
C TYR A 49 -4.39 31.94 12.75
N ASP A 50 -4.25 33.03 13.52
CA ASP A 50 -5.07 34.26 13.41
C ASP A 50 -4.84 35.06 12.13
N ASP A 51 -3.77 34.76 11.40
CA ASP A 51 -3.48 35.39 10.12
C ASP A 51 -4.54 34.93 9.11
N LYS A 52 -5.60 35.74 9.00
CA LYS A 52 -6.69 35.61 8.02
C LYS A 52 -6.33 36.20 6.67
N GLU A 53 -5.08 36.63 6.44
CA GLU A 53 -4.45 36.30 5.15
C GLU A 53 -4.30 34.77 5.13
N GLU A 54 -5.45 34.09 5.10
CA GLU A 54 -5.56 32.87 4.35
C GLU A 54 -4.81 33.19 3.06
N LEU A 55 -3.93 32.30 2.68
CA LEU A 55 -3.90 31.90 1.29
C LEU A 55 -5.35 31.49 0.94
N THR A 56 -6.27 32.46 0.86
CA THR A 56 -7.38 32.51 -0.06
C THR A 56 -6.63 32.55 -1.36
N VAL A 57 -6.14 31.38 -1.76
CA VAL A 57 -5.41 31.25 -3.00
C VAL A 57 -6.50 31.49 -4.03
N HIS A 58 -6.77 32.74 -4.39
CA HIS A 58 -7.52 33.08 -5.58
C HIS A 58 -6.89 32.40 -6.82
N ASN A 59 -5.66 31.88 -6.67
CA ASN A 59 -4.89 31.08 -7.62
C ASN A 59 -5.03 29.55 -7.48
N TRP A 60 -5.79 28.93 -6.54
CA TRP A 60 -5.94 27.46 -6.63
C TRP A 60 -6.63 27.08 -7.93
N LYS A 61 -7.53 27.93 -8.43
CA LYS A 61 -8.14 27.86 -9.76
C LYS A 61 -7.13 28.02 -10.91
N GLU A 62 -5.96 28.61 -10.65
CA GLU A 62 -4.85 28.69 -11.61
C GLU A 62 -3.93 27.46 -11.55
N PHE A 63 -3.91 26.73 -10.42
CA PHE A 63 -3.03 25.58 -10.19
C PHE A 63 -3.73 24.21 -10.26
N LEU A 64 -5.05 24.16 -10.09
CA LEU A 64 -5.86 22.95 -10.06
C LEU A 64 -7.08 23.15 -10.97
N GLU A 65 -7.25 22.25 -11.94
CA GLU A 65 -8.44 22.20 -12.81
C GLU A 65 -9.68 21.74 -12.02
N ASP A 66 -9.46 21.01 -10.92
CA ASP A 66 -10.51 20.45 -10.05
C ASP A 66 -10.80 21.34 -8.84
N HIS A 67 -12.05 21.30 -8.37
CA HIS A 67 -12.47 22.02 -7.16
C HIS A 67 -11.96 21.29 -5.91
N PRO A 68 -11.21 21.95 -5.00
CA PRO A 68 -10.76 21.32 -3.76
C PRO A 68 -11.95 20.94 -2.88
N CYS A 69 -11.90 19.76 -2.27
CA CYS A 69 -12.89 19.29 -1.32
C CYS A 69 -12.66 19.88 0.08
N GLN A 70 -13.74 20.10 0.83
CA GLN A 70 -13.63 20.47 2.25
C GLN A 70 -13.42 19.22 3.10
N ILE A 71 -12.38 19.25 3.94
CA ILE A 71 -11.97 18.11 4.77
C ILE A 71 -11.67 18.54 6.21
N ASN A 72 -11.73 17.59 7.12
CA ASN A 72 -11.13 17.67 8.46
C ASN A 72 -9.81 16.89 8.43
N GLY A 73 -8.69 17.60 8.49
CA GLY A 73 -7.36 16.98 8.43
C GLY A 73 -6.58 17.12 9.73
N GLN A 74 -5.77 16.12 10.03
CA GLN A 74 -4.83 16.12 11.15
C GLN A 74 -3.46 15.63 10.67
N CYS A 75 -2.44 16.47 10.79
CA CYS A 75 -1.06 16.02 10.62
C CYS A 75 -0.67 15.06 11.74
N VAL A 76 -0.11 13.92 11.36
CA VAL A 76 0.46 12.91 12.25
C VAL A 76 1.88 12.60 11.80
N ARG A 77 2.75 12.24 12.73
CA ARG A 77 4.18 12.04 12.46
C ARG A 77 4.79 10.91 13.28
N SER A 78 5.90 10.41 12.78
CA SER A 78 6.83 9.54 13.50
C SER A 78 8.10 10.35 13.72
N ILE A 79 8.39 10.75 14.95
CA ILE A 79 9.60 11.51 15.29
C ILE A 79 10.09 11.14 16.69
N GLY A 80 11.36 11.39 16.97
CA GLY A 80 11.96 11.13 18.27
C GLY A 80 13.03 12.15 18.64
N PRO A 81 13.70 11.95 19.79
CA PRO A 81 14.74 12.84 20.27
C PRO A 81 15.87 13.09 19.26
N TRP A 82 16.24 12.07 18.49
CA TRP A 82 17.32 12.19 17.50
C TRP A 82 16.89 12.99 16.26
N SER A 83 15.65 12.82 15.79
CA SER A 83 15.18 13.38 14.51
C SER A 83 14.58 14.77 14.66
N ALA A 84 13.92 15.07 15.78
CA ALA A 84 13.21 16.34 15.99
C ALA A 84 13.45 16.97 17.37
N SER A 85 14.47 16.50 18.10
CA SER A 85 14.86 17.01 19.43
C SER A 85 13.69 17.11 20.41
N THR A 86 12.70 16.22 20.27
CA THR A 86 11.56 16.13 21.18
C THR A 86 11.99 15.44 22.47
N LYS A 87 11.30 15.77 23.58
CA LYS A 87 11.52 15.09 24.87
C LYS A 87 11.01 13.65 24.87
N THR A 88 9.97 13.39 24.09
CA THR A 88 9.31 12.09 23.97
C THR A 88 9.21 11.71 22.50
N THR A 89 9.26 10.42 22.23
CA THR A 89 8.93 9.86 20.92
C THR A 89 7.47 10.11 20.60
N GLU A 90 7.19 10.54 19.38
CA GLU A 90 5.85 10.66 18.84
C GLU A 90 5.64 9.54 17.81
N THR A 91 4.56 8.79 17.99
CA THR A 91 4.13 7.66 17.14
C THR A 91 2.70 7.88 16.65
N SER A 92 2.32 9.13 16.40
CA SER A 92 0.94 9.49 16.07
C SER A 92 0.46 8.85 14.76
N ILE A 93 1.36 8.55 13.82
CA ILE A 93 1.04 7.75 12.62
C ILE A 93 0.61 6.33 12.99
N LEU A 94 1.37 5.62 13.83
CA LEU A 94 1.03 4.26 14.25
C LEU A 94 -0.29 4.25 15.01
N ASN A 95 -0.49 5.20 15.92
CA ASN A 95 -1.73 5.32 16.68
C ASN A 95 -2.94 5.54 15.74
N ALA A 96 -2.79 6.38 14.70
CA ALA A 96 -3.82 6.57 13.68
C ALA A 96 -4.12 5.28 12.91
N TYR A 97 -3.10 4.55 12.45
CA TYR A 97 -3.29 3.25 11.79
C TYR A 97 -4.12 2.29 12.66
N ILE A 98 -3.75 2.14 13.94
CA ILE A 98 -4.45 1.25 14.88
C ILE A 98 -5.91 1.68 15.06
N GLN A 99 -6.16 2.97 15.31
CA GLN A 99 -7.50 3.50 15.56
C GLN A 99 -8.39 3.36 14.31
N MET A 100 -7.86 3.64 13.12
CA MET A 100 -8.59 3.51 11.87
C MET A 100 -8.95 2.05 11.56
N ILE A 101 -8.01 1.11 11.75
CA ILE A 101 -8.26 -0.32 11.50
C ILE A 101 -9.28 -0.88 12.51
N ASP A 102 -9.13 -0.53 13.79
CA ASP A 102 -10.07 -0.97 14.83
C ASP A 102 -11.47 -0.35 14.64
N GLY A 103 -11.53 0.90 14.17
CA GLY A 103 -12.77 1.63 13.90
C GLY A 103 -13.51 1.20 12.63
N ALA A 104 -12.84 0.53 11.69
CA ALA A 104 -13.42 0.19 10.39
C ALA A 104 -14.71 -0.64 10.51
N GLU A 105 -15.73 -0.36 9.71
CA GLU A 105 -17.04 -1.02 9.73
C GLU A 105 -17.26 -1.94 8.52
N HIS A 106 -16.76 -1.56 7.34
CA HIS A 106 -17.14 -2.18 6.07
C HIS A 106 -15.96 -2.69 5.26
N PHE A 107 -14.95 -1.86 5.02
CA PHE A 107 -13.76 -2.27 4.30
C PHE A 107 -12.53 -1.40 4.60
N ILE A 108 -11.37 -1.97 4.28
CA ILE A 108 -10.09 -1.26 4.31
C ILE A 108 -9.40 -1.48 2.96
N PHE A 109 -8.90 -0.42 2.35
CA PHE A 109 -8.01 -0.48 1.18
C PHE A 109 -6.65 0.10 1.55
N ILE A 110 -5.58 -0.64 1.30
CA ILE A 110 -4.20 -0.25 1.59
C ILE A 110 -3.37 -0.35 0.32
N GLU A 111 -2.64 0.70 -0.01
CA GLU A 111 -1.46 0.62 -0.86
C GLU A 111 -0.23 0.96 -0.02
N ASN A 112 0.75 0.07 0.02
CA ASN A 112 1.96 0.30 0.77
C ASN A 112 3.18 -0.32 0.09
N GLU A 113 4.34 0.35 0.16
CA GLU A 113 5.59 -0.23 -0.32
C GLU A 113 6.04 -1.44 0.52
N PHE A 114 5.76 -1.42 1.83
CA PHE A 114 6.10 -2.51 2.74
C PHE A 114 4.91 -2.97 3.57
N PHE A 115 4.90 -4.27 3.88
CA PHE A 115 3.98 -4.87 4.86
C PHE A 115 4.76 -5.77 5.81
N VAL A 116 5.47 -5.15 6.76
CA VAL A 116 6.33 -5.79 7.74
C VAL A 116 5.76 -5.58 9.14
N THR A 117 4.94 -6.52 9.58
CA THR A 117 4.24 -6.50 10.86
C THR A 117 3.89 -7.93 11.28
N VAL A 118 4.32 -8.36 12.46
CA VAL A 118 4.07 -9.73 12.96
C VAL A 118 3.62 -9.64 14.40
N ALA A 119 2.52 -10.31 14.74
CA ALA A 119 2.03 -10.33 16.11
C ALA A 119 2.92 -11.17 17.03
N ASN A 120 3.11 -10.72 18.26
CA ASN A 120 3.90 -11.41 19.30
C ASN A 120 5.32 -11.79 18.84
N ASP A 121 5.94 -10.97 18.00
CA ASP A 121 7.32 -11.17 17.55
C ASP A 121 8.31 -10.45 18.47
N SER A 122 9.50 -11.02 18.64
CA SER A 122 10.55 -10.41 19.48
C SER A 122 11.29 -9.26 18.79
N PHE A 123 11.28 -9.21 17.46
CA PHE A 123 12.01 -8.24 16.65
C PHE A 123 11.11 -7.19 16.02
N ILE A 124 9.93 -7.59 15.54
CA ILE A 124 8.94 -6.69 14.94
C ILE A 124 7.92 -6.29 16.00
N GLN A 125 7.80 -4.98 16.25
CA GLN A 125 7.03 -4.46 17.39
C GLN A 125 5.71 -3.79 16.99
N ASN A 126 5.58 -3.28 15.76
CA ASN A 126 4.36 -2.59 15.35
C ASN A 126 3.16 -3.56 15.28
N PRO A 127 2.01 -3.24 15.92
CA PRO A 127 0.88 -4.16 16.07
C PRO A 127 -0.09 -4.15 14.87
N VAL A 128 0.27 -3.62 13.70
CA VAL A 128 -0.68 -3.44 12.57
C VAL A 128 -1.35 -4.76 12.17
N SER A 129 -0.59 -5.86 12.04
CA SER A 129 -1.16 -7.19 11.74
C SER A 129 -2.02 -7.75 12.88
N GLU A 130 -1.69 -7.42 14.14
CA GLU A 130 -2.54 -7.77 15.28
C GLU A 130 -3.89 -7.04 15.19
N THR A 131 -3.88 -5.74 14.90
CA THR A 131 -5.12 -4.96 14.77
C THR A 131 -5.97 -5.45 13.61
N LEU A 132 -5.38 -5.76 12.45
CA LEU A 132 -6.08 -6.37 11.31
C LEU A 132 -6.69 -7.73 11.68
N TYR A 133 -5.92 -8.59 12.35
CA TYR A 133 -6.40 -9.89 12.83
C TYR A 133 -7.63 -9.73 13.75
N GLN A 134 -7.54 -8.86 14.77
CA GLN A 134 -8.65 -8.63 15.70
C GLN A 134 -9.88 -8.08 15.00
N ARG A 135 -9.70 -7.16 14.04
CA ARG A 135 -10.80 -6.60 13.26
C ARG A 135 -11.51 -7.65 12.41
N ILE A 136 -10.76 -8.55 11.75
CA ILE A 136 -11.32 -9.66 10.96
C ILE A 136 -12.05 -10.65 11.88
N VAL A 137 -11.45 -11.01 13.02
CA VAL A 137 -12.09 -11.90 14.01
C VAL A 137 -13.40 -11.30 14.53
N ARG A 138 -13.44 -9.97 14.76
CA ARG A 138 -14.67 -9.25 15.11
C ARG A 138 -15.74 -9.40 14.01
N ALA A 139 -15.40 -9.11 12.75
CA ALA A 139 -16.33 -9.25 11.64
C ALA A 139 -16.87 -10.67 11.51
N HIS A 140 -15.97 -11.67 11.62
CA HIS A 140 -16.33 -13.08 11.53
C HIS A 140 -17.30 -13.50 12.63
N ARG A 141 -17.01 -13.14 13.89
CA ARG A 141 -17.88 -13.45 15.03
C ARG A 141 -19.27 -12.81 14.91
N LEU A 142 -19.34 -11.62 14.32
CA LEU A 142 -20.59 -10.88 14.12
C LEU A 142 -21.32 -11.25 12.82
N GLY A 143 -20.72 -12.10 11.97
CA GLY A 143 -21.28 -12.44 10.65
C GLY A 143 -21.34 -11.22 9.70
N GLU A 144 -20.46 -10.24 9.90
CA GLU A 144 -20.38 -9.03 9.09
C GLU A 144 -19.65 -9.29 7.77
N LYS A 145 -20.14 -8.67 6.70
CA LYS A 145 -19.38 -8.57 5.45
C LYS A 145 -18.34 -7.48 5.64
N PHE A 146 -17.07 -7.88 5.67
CA PHE A 146 -15.93 -7.01 5.83
C PHE A 146 -14.83 -7.39 4.86
N ARG A 147 -14.27 -6.43 4.12
CA ARG A 147 -13.27 -6.67 3.06
C ARG A 147 -11.99 -5.87 3.29
N ILE A 148 -10.85 -6.47 3.05
CA ILE A 148 -9.54 -5.82 3.10
C ILE A 148 -8.80 -6.11 1.79
N TYR A 149 -8.37 -5.04 1.15
CA TYR A 149 -7.61 -5.07 -0.10
C TYR A 149 -6.23 -4.47 0.18
N ILE A 150 -5.17 -5.22 -0.08
CA ILE A 150 -3.80 -4.73 0.10
C ILE A 150 -3.04 -4.84 -1.21
N VAL A 151 -2.52 -3.72 -1.72
CA VAL A 151 -1.69 -3.67 -2.93
C VAL A 151 -0.25 -3.37 -2.52
N LEU A 152 0.67 -4.25 -2.90
CA LEU A 152 2.09 -4.18 -2.58
C LEU A 152 2.94 -4.24 -3.86
N PRO A 153 4.18 -3.74 -3.83
CA PRO A 153 5.12 -4.01 -4.92
C PRO A 153 5.43 -5.52 -4.94
N LEU A 154 5.37 -6.13 -6.12
CA LEU A 154 5.61 -7.58 -6.27
C LEU A 154 6.99 -8.00 -5.77
N LEU A 155 7.98 -7.12 -5.89
CA LEU A 155 9.31 -7.28 -5.30
C LEU A 155 9.72 -5.97 -4.60
N PRO A 156 10.46 -6.05 -3.48
CA PRO A 156 11.09 -4.88 -2.86
C PRO A 156 11.99 -4.12 -3.85
N GLY A 157 11.99 -2.78 -3.77
CA GLY A 157 12.76 -1.91 -4.65
C GLY A 157 14.25 -1.86 -4.26
N SER A 158 15.06 -2.80 -4.75
CA SER A 158 16.51 -2.77 -4.57
C SER A 158 17.26 -3.57 -5.63
N ASP A 159 18.42 -3.07 -6.06
CA ASP A 159 19.36 -3.82 -6.89
C ASP A 159 20.17 -4.84 -6.08
N ASN A 160 20.14 -4.79 -4.74
CA ASN A 160 20.85 -5.73 -3.87
C ASN A 160 19.96 -6.94 -3.53
N VAL A 161 20.33 -8.10 -4.07
CA VAL A 161 19.61 -9.36 -3.88
C VAL A 161 19.45 -9.73 -2.39
N ASN A 162 20.44 -9.46 -1.54
CA ASN A 162 20.33 -9.75 -0.11
C ASN A 162 19.26 -8.89 0.57
N ILE A 163 19.12 -7.62 0.15
CA ILE A 163 18.07 -6.72 0.66
C ILE A 163 16.70 -7.19 0.17
N VAL A 164 16.59 -7.52 -1.12
CA VAL A 164 15.34 -8.05 -1.70
C VAL A 164 14.90 -9.32 -0.96
N GLN A 165 15.82 -10.26 -0.75
CA GLN A 165 15.56 -11.49 0.00
C GLN A 165 15.14 -11.20 1.44
N ALA A 166 15.89 -10.39 2.18
CA ALA A 166 15.57 -10.14 3.57
C ALA A 166 14.23 -9.38 3.72
N SER A 167 13.96 -8.39 2.88
CA SER A 167 12.67 -7.69 2.85
C SER A 167 11.51 -8.64 2.53
N LEU A 168 11.68 -9.50 1.51
CA LEU A 168 10.67 -10.51 1.15
C LEU A 168 10.42 -11.47 2.32
N TYR A 169 11.46 -11.88 3.05
CA TYR A 169 11.32 -12.78 4.20
C TYR A 169 10.40 -12.19 5.26
N PHE A 170 10.60 -10.91 5.62
CA PHE A 170 9.76 -10.26 6.63
C PHE A 170 8.35 -9.95 6.14
N ILE A 171 8.18 -9.62 4.85
CA ILE A 171 6.85 -9.48 4.25
C ILE A 171 6.10 -10.82 4.34
N MET A 172 6.74 -11.91 3.91
CA MET A 172 6.11 -13.23 3.96
C MET A 172 5.81 -13.69 5.38
N ARG A 173 6.69 -13.39 6.35
CA ARG A 173 6.42 -13.64 7.79
C ARG A 173 5.21 -12.89 8.32
N SER A 174 4.96 -11.70 7.77
CA SER A 174 3.79 -10.88 8.14
C SER A 174 2.50 -11.47 7.57
N ILE A 175 2.56 -11.98 6.33
CA ILE A 175 1.38 -12.45 5.60
C ILE A 175 1.06 -13.92 5.90
N ALA A 176 1.95 -14.86 5.55
CA ALA A 176 1.63 -16.28 5.48
C ALA A 176 2.69 -17.25 6.08
N LYS A 177 3.89 -16.78 6.43
CA LYS A 177 5.00 -17.62 6.86
C LYS A 177 5.17 -17.65 8.38
N GLY A 178 4.97 -18.82 8.96
CA GLY A 178 5.11 -19.09 10.39
C GLY A 178 3.82 -18.89 11.18
N ASP A 179 3.77 -19.45 12.40
CA ASP A 179 2.55 -19.56 13.20
C ASP A 179 1.96 -18.22 13.62
N ASN A 180 2.79 -17.17 13.69
CA ASN A 180 2.38 -15.82 14.05
C ASN A 180 1.98 -14.95 12.84
N SER A 181 2.08 -15.47 11.62
CA SER A 181 1.66 -14.75 10.41
C SER A 181 0.15 -14.52 10.38
N LEU A 182 -0.31 -13.46 9.73
CA LEU A 182 -1.72 -13.07 9.70
C LEU A 182 -2.62 -14.21 9.18
N PHE A 183 -2.26 -14.82 8.05
CA PHE A 183 -3.05 -15.90 7.47
C PHE A 183 -3.07 -17.13 8.38
N LYS A 184 -1.92 -17.53 8.93
CA LYS A 184 -1.86 -18.72 9.78
C LYS A 184 -2.70 -18.56 11.04
N ARG A 185 -2.69 -17.36 11.63
CA ARG A 185 -3.50 -17.05 12.82
C ARG A 185 -5.00 -17.04 12.51
N LEU A 186 -5.41 -16.51 11.35
CA LEU A 186 -6.81 -16.58 10.90
C LEU A 186 -7.25 -18.04 10.70
N GLU A 187 -6.43 -18.86 10.04
CA GLU A 187 -6.70 -20.29 9.85
C GLU A 187 -6.83 -21.04 11.18
N ILE A 188 -5.94 -20.78 12.14
CA ILE A 188 -6.00 -21.36 13.50
C ILE A 188 -7.30 -20.95 14.22
N ALA A 189 -7.79 -19.73 13.97
CA ALA A 189 -9.07 -19.25 14.47
C ALA A 189 -10.29 -19.82 13.72
N GLY A 190 -10.09 -20.68 12.72
CA GLY A 190 -11.15 -21.26 11.89
C GLY A 190 -11.68 -20.32 10.81
N ILE A 191 -10.94 -19.26 10.49
CA ILE A 191 -11.32 -18.22 9.52
C ILE A 191 -10.53 -18.42 8.24
N GLN A 192 -11.20 -18.52 7.08
CA GLN A 192 -10.54 -18.53 5.78
C GLN A 192 -10.06 -17.12 5.44
N PRO A 193 -8.74 -16.86 5.29
CA PRO A 193 -8.23 -15.50 5.07
C PRO A 193 -8.84 -14.83 3.85
N ASN A 194 -8.98 -15.57 2.75
CA ASN A 194 -9.50 -15.07 1.48
C ASN A 194 -10.95 -14.59 1.56
N ASP A 195 -11.70 -14.95 2.61
CA ASP A 195 -13.06 -14.43 2.84
C ASP A 195 -13.06 -13.01 3.42
N TYR A 196 -11.93 -12.45 3.82
CA TYR A 196 -11.84 -11.14 4.44
C TYR A 196 -10.72 -10.27 3.91
N ILE A 197 -9.57 -10.86 3.56
CA ILE A 197 -8.36 -10.13 3.18
C ILE A 197 -7.71 -10.74 1.94
N SER A 198 -7.32 -9.89 0.99
CA SER A 198 -6.58 -10.29 -0.22
C SER A 198 -5.40 -9.36 -0.48
N PHE A 199 -4.28 -9.95 -0.90
CA PHE A 199 -3.06 -9.24 -1.29
C PHE A 199 -2.88 -9.28 -2.80
N PHE A 200 -2.52 -8.14 -3.37
CA PHE A 200 -2.36 -7.94 -4.80
C PHE A 200 -1.03 -7.26 -5.12
N GLY A 201 -0.57 -7.43 -6.36
CA GLY A 201 0.48 -6.62 -6.94
C GLY A 201 0.02 -6.01 -8.26
N LEU A 202 0.87 -5.17 -8.85
CA LEU A 202 0.59 -4.52 -10.13
C LEU A 202 1.63 -4.91 -11.18
N ARG A 203 1.19 -5.18 -12.41
CA ARG A 203 2.04 -5.57 -13.55
C ARG A 203 1.44 -5.10 -14.87
N GLN A 204 2.31 -4.73 -15.80
CA GLN A 204 1.91 -4.43 -17.18
C GLN A 204 2.84 -5.08 -18.21
N TYR A 205 2.44 -5.01 -19.48
CA TYR A 205 3.27 -5.37 -20.63
C TYR A 205 3.20 -4.29 -21.70
N ASP A 206 4.17 -4.33 -22.62
CA ASP A 206 4.16 -3.53 -23.84
C ASP A 206 5.02 -4.20 -24.93
N ILE A 207 5.02 -3.62 -26.13
CA ILE A 207 5.94 -3.96 -27.22
C ILE A 207 7.08 -2.96 -27.25
N LEU A 208 8.29 -3.41 -26.92
CA LEU A 208 9.51 -2.61 -27.03
C LEU A 208 10.33 -3.09 -28.23
N MET A 209 10.43 -2.25 -29.26
CA MET A 209 11.15 -2.54 -30.52
C MET A 209 10.76 -3.90 -31.13
N GLY A 210 9.46 -4.16 -31.21
CA GLY A 210 8.91 -5.40 -31.80
C GLY A 210 9.00 -6.64 -30.90
N ARG A 211 9.41 -6.50 -29.63
CA ARG A 211 9.43 -7.61 -28.65
C ARG A 211 8.46 -7.36 -27.51
N LEU A 212 7.72 -8.40 -27.14
CA LEU A 212 6.90 -8.40 -25.92
C LEU A 212 7.80 -8.31 -24.69
N VAL A 213 7.53 -7.32 -23.84
CA VAL A 213 8.19 -7.11 -22.55
C VAL A 213 7.14 -6.93 -21.47
N THR A 214 7.44 -7.35 -20.24
CA THR A 214 6.60 -7.09 -19.07
C THR A 214 7.46 -6.51 -17.96
N GLU A 215 6.85 -5.67 -17.12
CA GLU A 215 7.48 -5.16 -15.92
C GLU A 215 6.46 -5.06 -14.78
N THR A 216 6.92 -5.22 -13.53
CA THR A 216 6.10 -4.89 -12.36
C THR A 216 5.87 -3.39 -12.31
N ILE A 217 4.74 -2.97 -11.75
CA ILE A 217 4.54 -1.57 -11.40
C ILE A 217 4.93 -1.44 -9.93
N PHE A 218 5.91 -0.58 -9.65
CA PHE A 218 6.43 -0.41 -8.30
C PHE A 218 5.47 0.44 -7.49
N VAL A 219 4.75 -0.20 -6.57
CA VAL A 219 3.84 0.45 -5.62
C VAL A 219 4.67 1.07 -4.51
N HIS A 220 4.82 2.38 -4.58
CA HIS A 220 5.51 3.19 -3.59
C HIS A 220 4.53 4.00 -2.73
N SER A 221 3.22 3.90 -2.96
CA SER A 221 2.19 4.52 -2.14
C SER A 221 2.36 4.22 -0.64
N LYS A 222 1.86 5.12 0.22
CA LYS A 222 1.60 4.87 1.65
C LYS A 222 0.23 5.42 2.00
N LEU A 223 -0.78 4.71 1.54
CA LEU A 223 -2.19 5.08 1.62
C LEU A 223 -2.98 3.99 2.33
N MET A 224 -3.88 4.40 3.22
CA MET A 224 -4.96 3.54 3.70
C MET A 224 -6.27 4.33 3.67
N ILE A 225 -7.29 3.77 3.03
CA ILE A 225 -8.68 4.28 2.99
C ILE A 225 -9.55 3.32 3.80
N VAL A 226 -10.39 3.87 4.68
CA VAL A 226 -11.33 3.13 5.52
C VAL A 226 -12.75 3.63 5.24
N ASP A 227 -13.62 2.69 4.87
CA ASP A 227 -15.07 2.88 4.69
C ASP A 227 -15.50 4.01 3.75
N ASP A 228 -14.61 4.44 2.84
CA ASP A 228 -14.78 5.65 2.01
C ASP A 228 -15.08 6.92 2.84
N GLN A 229 -14.76 6.94 4.15
CA GLN A 229 -14.99 8.10 5.04
C GLN A 229 -13.70 8.80 5.44
N MET A 230 -12.63 8.02 5.60
CA MET A 230 -11.37 8.50 6.11
C MET A 230 -10.19 7.87 5.38
N ALA A 231 -9.10 8.62 5.28
CA ALA A 231 -7.83 8.11 4.79
C ALA A 231 -6.65 8.61 5.62
N ILE A 232 -5.58 7.83 5.62
CA ILE A 232 -4.24 8.28 6.01
C ILE A 232 -3.32 8.16 4.80
N CYS A 233 -2.62 9.25 4.48
CA CYS A 233 -1.68 9.32 3.36
C CYS A 233 -0.43 10.10 3.77
N GLY A 234 0.74 9.62 3.36
CA GLY A 234 2.01 10.29 3.65
C GLY A 234 3.22 9.45 3.27
N SER A 235 4.24 9.43 4.11
CA SER A 235 5.51 8.76 3.82
C SER A 235 5.70 7.41 4.55
N ALA A 236 4.91 7.15 5.60
CA ALA A 236 5.17 6.04 6.51
C ALA A 236 4.78 4.67 5.93
N ASN A 237 5.79 3.82 5.78
CA ASN A 237 5.61 2.41 5.45
C ASN A 237 4.95 1.63 6.60
N ILE A 238 4.28 0.52 6.28
CA ILE A 238 3.88 -0.47 7.32
C ILE A 238 5.12 -1.29 7.69
N ASN A 239 5.97 -0.71 8.52
CA ASN A 239 7.11 -1.36 9.15
C ASN A 239 7.51 -0.61 10.43
N ASP A 240 8.32 -1.24 11.27
CA ASP A 240 8.80 -0.58 12.49
C ASP A 240 9.66 0.67 12.22
N ARG A 241 10.37 0.73 11.07
CA ARG A 241 11.23 1.86 10.69
C ARG A 241 10.42 3.14 10.58
N SER A 242 9.26 3.08 9.98
CA SER A 242 8.38 4.23 9.78
C SER A 242 7.40 4.45 10.93
N LEU A 243 7.00 3.39 11.66
CA LEU A 243 5.87 3.48 12.62
C LEU A 243 6.27 3.70 14.08
N LEU A 244 7.49 3.36 14.51
CA LEU A 244 7.87 3.43 15.93
C LEU A 244 8.39 4.81 16.38
N GLY A 245 8.58 5.77 15.48
CA GLY A 245 9.02 7.14 15.81
C GLY A 245 10.49 7.29 16.22
N GLU A 246 11.10 6.26 16.81
CA GLU A 246 12.51 6.26 17.25
C GLU A 246 13.49 5.97 16.11
N ARG A 247 12.96 5.58 14.95
CA ARG A 247 13.70 5.29 13.72
C ARG A 247 13.47 6.44 12.75
N ASP A 248 13.04 6.19 11.52
CA ASP A 248 12.91 7.23 10.49
C ASP A 248 11.87 8.28 10.88
N SER A 249 12.12 9.53 10.46
CA SER A 249 11.15 10.60 10.61
C SER A 249 10.13 10.55 9.48
N GLU A 250 8.85 10.45 9.82
CA GLU A 250 7.76 10.34 8.84
C GLU A 250 6.68 11.39 9.08
N LEU A 251 5.95 11.73 8.03
CA LEU A 251 4.80 12.63 8.07
C LEU A 251 3.65 12.04 7.26
N CYS A 252 2.46 12.00 7.87
CA CYS A 252 1.21 11.68 7.19
C CYS A 252 0.14 12.69 7.58
N VAL A 253 -0.98 12.66 6.85
CA VAL A 253 -2.20 13.37 7.21
C VAL A 253 -3.32 12.35 7.31
N VAL A 254 -4.02 12.35 8.45
CA VAL A 254 -5.31 11.67 8.62
C VAL A 254 -6.39 12.64 8.19
N ILE A 255 -7.28 12.22 7.33
CA ILE A 255 -8.27 13.09 6.70
C ILE A 255 -9.63 12.43 6.73
N ASN A 256 -10.65 13.19 7.13
CA ASN A 256 -12.05 12.82 7.06
C ASN A 256 -12.78 13.79 6.15
N ASP A 257 -13.69 13.27 5.33
CA ASP A 257 -14.51 14.12 4.48
C ASP A 257 -15.52 14.93 5.31
N ILE A 258 -15.75 16.18 4.92
CA ILE A 258 -16.87 16.98 5.46
C ILE A 258 -18.11 16.78 4.59
N GLU A 259 -17.91 16.66 3.28
CA GLU A 259 -19.00 16.41 2.34
C GLU A 259 -19.27 14.92 2.19
N GLU A 260 -20.47 14.52 2.61
CA GLU A 260 -20.93 13.13 2.51
C GLU A 260 -21.90 12.92 1.34
N GLU A 261 -21.95 11.69 0.84
CA GLU A 261 -22.99 11.17 -0.05
C GLU A 261 -23.53 9.82 0.44
N GLN A 262 -24.70 9.43 -0.06
CA GLN A 262 -25.28 8.12 0.23
C GLN A 262 -24.83 7.11 -0.83
N CYS A 263 -24.26 6.00 -0.37
CA CYS A 263 -23.87 4.86 -1.19
C CYS A 263 -24.50 3.57 -0.65
N LEU A 264 -24.36 2.49 -1.42
CA LEU A 264 -24.79 1.15 -1.03
C LEU A 264 -23.57 0.25 -0.88
N PHE A 265 -23.34 -0.24 0.33
CA PHE A 265 -22.35 -1.28 0.62
C PHE A 265 -23.06 -2.57 1.01
N ASN A 266 -22.90 -3.60 0.17
CA ASN A 266 -23.59 -4.87 0.26
C ASN A 266 -25.11 -4.71 0.46
N GLY A 267 -25.71 -3.80 -0.31
CA GLY A 267 -27.14 -3.46 -0.26
C GLY A 267 -27.59 -2.63 0.95
N ARG A 268 -26.68 -2.22 1.85
CA ARG A 268 -26.99 -1.34 2.99
C ARG A 268 -26.63 0.11 2.65
N SER A 269 -27.52 1.05 3.01
CA SER A 269 -27.25 2.48 2.87
C SER A 269 -26.15 2.91 3.84
N VAL A 270 -25.07 3.47 3.31
CA VAL A 270 -23.92 3.95 4.07
C VAL A 270 -23.64 5.39 3.66
N ARG A 271 -23.31 6.24 4.62
CA ARG A 271 -22.79 7.58 4.34
C ARG A 271 -21.30 7.47 4.10
N VAL A 272 -20.86 7.95 2.95
CA VAL A 272 -19.44 7.95 2.57
C VAL A 272 -19.00 9.37 2.28
N GLY A 273 -17.71 9.63 2.42
CA GLY A 273 -17.10 10.87 1.98
C GLY A 273 -17.06 10.95 0.45
N LYS A 274 -17.46 12.10 -0.11
CA LYS A 274 -17.46 12.29 -1.57
C LYS A 274 -16.06 12.18 -2.16
N PHE A 275 -15.05 12.79 -1.52
CA PHE A 275 -13.69 12.77 -2.01
C PHE A 275 -13.11 11.36 -1.92
N PHE A 276 -13.17 10.73 -0.74
CA PHE A 276 -12.59 9.39 -0.56
C PHE A 276 -13.29 8.32 -1.41
N SER A 277 -14.62 8.38 -1.51
CA SER A 277 -15.33 7.47 -2.41
C SER A 277 -14.96 7.71 -3.88
N SER A 278 -14.78 8.96 -4.31
CA SER A 278 -14.31 9.25 -5.67
C SER A 278 -12.87 8.77 -5.92
N TRP A 279 -11.97 8.97 -4.95
CA TRP A 279 -10.57 8.57 -5.03
C TRP A 279 -10.44 7.06 -5.11
N ARG A 280 -11.10 6.34 -4.20
CA ARG A 280 -11.09 4.87 -4.21
C ARG A 280 -11.74 4.30 -5.47
N ARG A 281 -12.85 4.90 -5.98
CA ARG A 281 -13.44 4.51 -7.28
C ARG A 281 -12.42 4.63 -8.41
N ARG A 282 -11.72 5.77 -8.50
CA ARG A 282 -10.70 6.02 -9.51
C ARG A 282 -9.55 5.02 -9.42
N LEU A 283 -9.08 4.72 -8.21
CA LEU A 283 -8.03 3.72 -7.98
C LEU A 283 -8.48 2.33 -8.42
N PHE A 284 -9.67 1.89 -8.01
CA PHE A 284 -10.18 0.57 -8.39
C PHE A 284 -10.40 0.49 -9.90
N SER A 285 -10.94 1.54 -10.51
CA SER A 285 -11.12 1.58 -11.96
C SER A 285 -9.80 1.57 -12.72
N MET A 286 -8.75 2.22 -12.22
CA MET A 286 -7.43 2.15 -12.83
C MET A 286 -6.83 0.75 -12.69
N ILE A 287 -6.85 0.19 -11.48
CA ILE A 287 -6.31 -1.14 -11.17
C ILE A 287 -7.03 -2.24 -11.96
N LEU A 288 -8.35 -2.13 -12.15
CA LEU A 288 -9.18 -3.07 -12.91
C LEU A 288 -9.34 -2.70 -14.39
N GLY A 289 -8.74 -1.60 -14.85
CA GLY A 289 -8.83 -1.18 -16.25
C GLY A 289 -10.22 -0.73 -16.73
N THR A 290 -11.11 -0.31 -15.83
CA THR A 290 -12.50 0.13 -16.12
C THR A 290 -12.66 1.65 -16.19
N MET A 291 -11.56 2.40 -16.31
CA MET A 291 -11.58 3.87 -16.43
C MET A 291 -12.35 4.41 -17.65
N ARG A 292 -12.65 3.56 -18.65
CA ARG A 292 -13.36 3.96 -19.88
C ARG A 292 -14.87 3.81 -19.78
N HIS A 293 -15.40 3.25 -18.69
CA HIS A 293 -16.82 3.05 -18.45
C HIS A 293 -17.54 2.35 -19.60
N ASN A 294 -17.00 1.22 -20.06
CA ASN A 294 -17.68 0.40 -21.06
C ASN A 294 -18.93 -0.24 -20.44
N GLU A 295 -19.93 -0.58 -21.26
CA GLU A 295 -21.20 -1.18 -20.79
C GLU A 295 -21.02 -2.49 -19.99
N ASN A 296 -19.90 -3.20 -20.18
CA ASN A 296 -19.58 -4.46 -19.52
C ASN A 296 -18.65 -4.31 -18.30
N ASP A 297 -18.23 -3.09 -17.96
CA ASP A 297 -17.33 -2.85 -16.84
C ASP A 297 -18.06 -3.12 -15.50
N ILE A 298 -17.35 -3.71 -14.53
CA ILE A 298 -17.91 -3.91 -13.19
C ILE A 298 -18.21 -2.56 -12.52
N ASP A 299 -19.33 -2.48 -11.80
CA ASP A 299 -19.55 -1.35 -10.91
C ASP A 299 -18.58 -1.42 -9.73
N VAL A 300 -17.69 -0.44 -9.65
CA VAL A 300 -16.69 -0.33 -8.59
C VAL A 300 -17.23 0.36 -7.34
N SER A 301 -18.50 0.77 -7.31
CA SER A 301 -19.07 1.61 -6.24
C SER A 301 -19.32 0.87 -4.92
N ASP A 302 -19.52 -0.45 -4.95
CA ASP A 302 -19.71 -1.29 -3.76
C ASP A 302 -18.46 -2.17 -3.51
N PRO A 303 -17.49 -1.70 -2.70
CA PRO A 303 -16.26 -2.42 -2.42
C PRO A 303 -16.44 -3.60 -1.46
N VAL A 304 -17.66 -3.89 -0.98
CA VAL A 304 -17.91 -4.89 0.07
C VAL A 304 -18.63 -6.12 -0.48
N SER A 305 -19.42 -5.93 -1.55
CA SER A 305 -20.21 -6.98 -2.17
C SER A 305 -19.37 -8.20 -2.59
N ASP A 306 -19.98 -9.39 -2.48
CA ASP A 306 -19.34 -10.63 -2.94
C ASP A 306 -19.04 -10.60 -4.43
N GLN A 307 -19.93 -9.99 -5.21
CA GLN A 307 -19.74 -9.84 -6.66
C GLN A 307 -18.48 -9.05 -6.97
N PHE A 308 -18.31 -7.86 -6.37
CA PHE A 308 -17.16 -7.02 -6.62
C PHE A 308 -15.86 -7.64 -6.09
N TYR A 309 -15.88 -8.15 -4.85
CA TYR A 309 -14.69 -8.74 -4.22
C TYR A 309 -14.19 -9.99 -4.98
N ASN A 310 -15.11 -10.86 -5.42
CA ASN A 310 -14.75 -12.02 -6.23
C ASN A 310 -14.26 -11.60 -7.61
N TYR A 311 -14.90 -10.62 -8.26
CA TYR A 311 -14.46 -10.10 -9.55
C TYR A 311 -13.03 -9.55 -9.50
N PHE A 312 -12.70 -8.75 -8.48
CA PHE A 312 -11.35 -8.21 -8.29
C PHE A 312 -10.30 -9.32 -8.22
N ARG A 313 -10.57 -10.35 -7.41
CA ARG A 313 -9.71 -11.53 -7.29
C ARG A 313 -9.62 -12.35 -8.57
N GLU A 314 -10.73 -12.53 -9.29
CA GLU A 314 -10.76 -13.28 -10.55
C GLU A 314 -9.94 -12.59 -11.64
N VAL A 315 -10.02 -11.26 -11.74
CA VAL A 315 -9.18 -10.47 -12.67
C VAL A 315 -7.71 -10.61 -12.29
N ALA A 316 -7.38 -10.46 -11.00
CA ALA A 316 -6.02 -10.64 -10.50
C ALA A 316 -5.46 -12.02 -10.85
N HIS A 317 -6.22 -13.07 -10.56
CA HIS A 317 -5.82 -14.46 -10.82
C HIS A 317 -5.65 -14.75 -12.31
N LYS A 318 -6.62 -14.35 -13.13
CA LYS A 318 -6.56 -14.50 -14.58
C LYS A 318 -5.33 -13.81 -15.16
N ASN A 319 -5.05 -12.57 -14.74
CA ASN A 319 -3.88 -11.84 -15.19
C ASN A 319 -2.58 -12.54 -14.77
N THR A 320 -2.47 -13.02 -13.52
CA THR A 320 -1.33 -13.79 -13.03
C THR A 320 -1.01 -14.96 -13.95
N LEU A 321 -2.01 -15.81 -14.24
CA LEU A 321 -1.83 -16.99 -15.08
C LEU A 321 -1.37 -16.63 -16.49
N ILE A 322 -1.91 -15.56 -17.08
CA ILE A 322 -1.49 -15.09 -18.41
C ILE A 322 -0.03 -14.61 -18.39
N TYR A 323 0.36 -13.82 -17.38
CA TYR A 323 1.74 -13.35 -17.27
C TYR A 323 2.74 -14.48 -17.01
N GLU A 324 2.39 -15.44 -16.15
CA GLU A 324 3.21 -16.62 -15.88
C GLU A 324 3.42 -17.47 -17.13
N GLU A 325 2.36 -17.75 -17.88
CA GLU A 325 2.46 -18.53 -19.12
C GLU A 325 3.31 -17.81 -20.18
N ILE A 326 3.09 -16.51 -20.37
CA ILE A 326 3.67 -15.78 -21.49
C ILE A 326 5.12 -15.39 -21.26
N PHE A 327 5.43 -14.94 -20.04
CA PHE A 327 6.74 -14.37 -19.72
C PHE A 327 7.54 -15.22 -18.74
N GLY A 328 6.94 -16.18 -18.03
CA GLY A 328 7.60 -16.91 -16.95
C GLY A 328 8.04 -15.95 -15.84
N VAL A 329 7.12 -15.08 -15.40
CA VAL A 329 7.43 -13.99 -14.46
C VAL A 329 7.82 -14.49 -13.08
N LEU A 330 8.64 -13.69 -12.39
CA LEU A 330 8.83 -13.76 -10.95
C LEU A 330 8.33 -12.45 -10.31
N PRO A 331 7.88 -12.49 -9.06
CA PRO A 331 7.68 -13.68 -8.22
C PRO A 331 6.41 -14.45 -8.60
N THR A 332 6.28 -15.71 -8.14
CA THR A 332 5.16 -16.63 -8.46
C THR A 332 4.94 -17.64 -7.34
N ASN A 333 3.69 -18.07 -7.13
CA ASN A 333 3.37 -19.17 -6.20
C ASN A 333 3.84 -20.54 -6.73
N CYS A 334 4.24 -20.66 -8.00
CA CYS A 334 4.80 -21.90 -8.55
C CYS A 334 6.24 -22.19 -8.07
N VAL A 335 6.89 -21.22 -7.43
CA VAL A 335 8.29 -21.32 -6.99
C VAL A 335 8.34 -21.10 -5.48
N ARG A 336 8.39 -22.19 -4.73
CA ARG A 336 8.48 -22.21 -3.26
C ARG A 336 9.91 -22.38 -2.75
N ARG A 337 10.84 -22.79 -3.64
CA ARG A 337 12.27 -23.02 -3.35
C ARG A 337 13.19 -22.46 -4.42
N PHE A 338 14.44 -22.16 -4.07
CA PHE A 338 15.44 -21.66 -5.02
C PHE A 338 15.77 -22.69 -6.11
N ASP A 339 15.76 -23.98 -5.79
CA ASP A 339 16.00 -25.04 -6.78
C ASP A 339 14.88 -25.11 -7.84
N GLN A 340 13.64 -24.80 -7.46
CA GLN A 340 12.50 -24.69 -8.37
C GLN A 340 12.62 -23.45 -9.27
N MET A 341 13.23 -22.37 -8.78
CA MET A 341 13.40 -21.12 -9.52
C MET A 341 14.19 -21.34 -10.82
N TYR A 342 15.33 -22.03 -10.77
CA TYR A 342 16.14 -22.33 -11.96
C TYR A 342 15.35 -23.10 -13.02
N ASN A 343 14.67 -24.17 -12.58
CA ASN A 343 13.82 -24.97 -13.46
C ASN A 343 12.64 -24.18 -14.02
N TYR A 344 12.12 -23.19 -13.29
CA TYR A 344 11.03 -22.34 -13.73
C TYR A 344 11.50 -21.31 -14.77
N THR A 345 12.64 -20.65 -14.54
CA THR A 345 13.17 -19.62 -15.44
C THR A 345 13.68 -20.16 -16.77
N ASP A 346 14.10 -21.42 -16.80
CA ASP A 346 14.63 -22.11 -17.99
C ASP A 346 13.53 -22.68 -18.90
N LYS A 347 12.28 -22.74 -18.44
CA LYS A 347 11.16 -23.19 -19.28
C LYS A 347 10.99 -22.27 -20.51
N PRO A 348 10.74 -22.84 -21.70
CA PRO A 348 10.36 -22.04 -22.87
C PRO A 348 9.13 -21.18 -22.57
N LYS A 349 9.22 -19.89 -22.88
CA LYS A 349 8.17 -18.90 -22.63
C LYS A 349 7.35 -18.68 -23.90
N LEU A 350 6.03 -18.50 -23.76
CA LEU A 350 5.17 -18.36 -24.95
C LEU A 350 5.56 -17.16 -25.81
N LYS A 351 6.02 -16.06 -25.19
CA LYS A 351 6.51 -14.89 -25.93
C LYS A 351 7.66 -15.19 -26.90
N ASP A 352 8.43 -16.25 -26.63
CA ASP A 352 9.60 -16.64 -27.40
C ASP A 352 9.28 -17.78 -28.39
N THR A 353 8.37 -18.69 -28.02
CA THR A 353 8.00 -19.85 -28.85
C THR A 353 6.88 -19.55 -29.86
N ASP A 354 5.88 -18.75 -29.48
CA ASP A 354 4.79 -18.30 -30.36
C ASP A 354 4.34 -16.87 -29.99
N PRO A 355 5.04 -15.84 -30.53
CA PRO A 355 4.73 -14.44 -30.24
C PRO A 355 3.32 -14.02 -30.66
N ASN A 356 2.74 -14.64 -31.70
CA ASN A 356 1.40 -14.31 -32.18
C ASN A 356 0.35 -14.80 -31.18
N GLN A 357 0.47 -16.06 -30.72
CA GLN A 357 -0.40 -16.59 -29.69
C GLN A 357 -0.24 -15.83 -28.37
N ALA A 358 1.00 -15.46 -28.00
CA ALA A 358 1.24 -14.61 -26.83
C ALA A 358 0.48 -13.27 -26.94
N HIS A 359 0.51 -12.62 -28.11
CA HIS A 359 -0.18 -11.36 -28.33
C HIS A 359 -1.71 -11.49 -28.20
N GLU A 360 -2.31 -12.54 -28.77
CA GLU A 360 -3.75 -12.79 -28.64
C GLU A 360 -4.17 -13.10 -27.19
N LYS A 361 -3.35 -13.85 -26.44
CA LYS A 361 -3.63 -14.13 -25.04
C LYS A 361 -3.55 -12.88 -24.17
N LEU A 362 -2.60 -11.98 -24.44
CA LEU A 362 -2.43 -10.73 -23.69
C LEU A 362 -3.63 -9.78 -23.82
N LYS A 363 -4.38 -9.83 -24.93
CA LYS A 363 -5.64 -9.08 -25.07
C LYS A 363 -6.71 -9.47 -24.04
N ASN A 364 -6.58 -10.64 -23.43
CA ASN A 364 -7.49 -11.11 -22.39
C ASN A 364 -7.10 -10.63 -20.99
N THR A 365 -5.94 -9.98 -20.82
CA THR A 365 -5.61 -9.30 -19.56
C THR A 365 -6.50 -8.08 -19.37
N GLN A 366 -6.79 -7.73 -18.12
CA GLN A 366 -7.63 -6.59 -17.79
C GLN A 366 -7.01 -5.80 -16.64
N GLY A 367 -6.83 -4.49 -16.83
CA GLY A 367 -6.22 -3.64 -15.83
C GLY A 367 -4.77 -4.01 -15.52
N LEU A 368 -4.36 -3.74 -14.30
CA LEU A 368 -2.97 -3.85 -13.82
C LEU A 368 -2.80 -4.90 -12.73
N VAL A 369 -3.90 -5.31 -12.09
CA VAL A 369 -3.87 -6.18 -10.92
C VAL A 369 -3.40 -7.60 -11.26
N VAL A 370 -2.56 -8.15 -10.38
CA VAL A 370 -2.21 -9.57 -10.32
C VAL A 370 -2.26 -10.05 -8.88
N ASP A 371 -2.32 -11.36 -8.68
CA ASP A 371 -2.20 -11.95 -7.34
C ASP A 371 -0.85 -11.58 -6.73
N TYR A 372 -0.83 -11.27 -5.43
CA TYR A 372 0.43 -11.23 -4.70
C TYR A 372 0.87 -12.66 -4.37
N PRO A 373 2.09 -13.09 -4.74
CA PRO A 373 2.50 -14.47 -4.59
C PRO A 373 2.95 -14.77 -3.15
N VAL A 374 1.98 -14.92 -2.25
CA VAL A 374 2.17 -15.13 -0.80
C VAL A 374 2.92 -16.43 -0.43
N TYR A 375 3.11 -17.34 -1.39
CA TYR A 375 3.85 -18.59 -1.21
C TYR A 375 5.19 -18.60 -1.98
N PHE A 376 5.60 -17.48 -2.58
CA PHE A 376 6.88 -17.40 -3.27
C PHE A 376 8.05 -17.55 -2.28
N LEU A 377 8.92 -18.54 -2.55
CA LEU A 377 10.05 -18.92 -1.71
C LEU A 377 9.69 -19.21 -0.25
N ASP A 378 8.45 -19.57 0.07
CA ASP A 378 8.02 -19.70 1.46
C ASP A 378 8.66 -20.91 2.19
N GLU A 379 9.18 -21.89 1.46
CA GLU A 379 9.92 -23.05 2.00
C GLU A 379 11.43 -22.76 2.26
N GLU A 380 11.94 -21.60 1.85
CA GLU A 380 13.36 -21.25 2.00
C GLU A 380 13.64 -20.45 3.27
N SER A 381 14.79 -20.65 3.91
CA SER A 381 15.26 -19.77 4.99
C SER A 381 16.35 -18.85 4.45
N TYR A 382 16.00 -17.61 4.12
CA TYR A 382 16.88 -16.67 3.41
C TYR A 382 17.12 -15.37 4.20
N LEU A 383 17.25 -15.49 5.53
CA LEU A 383 18.00 -14.47 6.25
C LEU A 383 19.42 -14.42 5.66
N PRO A 384 19.94 -13.23 5.33
CA PRO A 384 21.29 -13.12 4.79
C PRO A 384 22.29 -13.84 5.69
N SER A 385 23.22 -14.59 5.09
CA SER A 385 24.23 -15.34 5.85
C SER A 385 24.95 -14.41 6.83
N LEU A 386 25.21 -14.85 8.07
CA LEU A 386 26.05 -14.13 9.05
C LEU A 386 27.46 -13.76 8.53
N ARG A 387 27.84 -14.23 7.33
CA ARG A 387 29.07 -13.88 6.63
C ARG A 387 28.94 -12.66 5.70
N THR A 388 27.73 -12.18 5.44
CA THR A 388 27.49 -10.95 4.66
C THR A 388 27.28 -9.75 5.58
N ARG A 389 27.47 -8.53 5.05
CA ARG A 389 27.20 -7.30 5.82
C ARG A 389 25.76 -7.26 6.30
N GLU A 390 24.83 -7.68 5.44
CA GLU A 390 23.41 -7.75 5.75
C GLU A 390 23.15 -8.76 6.87
N GLY A 391 23.79 -9.94 6.85
CA GLY A 391 23.57 -10.96 7.87
C GLY A 391 24.20 -10.63 9.21
N ILE A 392 25.30 -9.87 9.26
CA ILE A 392 25.87 -9.35 10.52
C ILE A 392 24.98 -8.22 11.11
N SER A 393 24.18 -7.57 10.28
CA SER A 393 23.28 -6.47 10.70
C SER A 393 21.94 -6.97 11.25
N TYR A 394 21.64 -8.27 11.09
CA TYR A 394 20.54 -8.99 11.72
C TYR A 394 21.00 -9.65 13.01
#